data_AF-A0A9W6ZYH5-F1
#
_entry.id   AF-A0A9W6ZYH5-F1
#
_cell.length_a   1.000
_cell.length_b   1.000
_cell.length_c   1.000
_cell.angle_alpha   90.00
_cell.angle_beta   90.00
_cell.angle_gamma   90.00
#
_symmetry.space_group_name_H-M   'P 1'
#
loop_
_entity.id
_entity.type
_entity.pdbx_description
1 polymer ?
#
loop_
_entity_poly.entity_id
_entity_poly.type
_entity_poly.pdbx_seq_one_letter_code
_entity_poly.pdbx_strand_id
1 'polypeptide(L)'
;MLRLLLPLLAVSAGALVVPLKAADPAKSLAGQRLELANGLGSLDVGEILQTTQSKTLVVLGTHAADFNACEYMQKLRFYLPRLKAAGVDRCMMVVNGEQKQASKLAALLDLPDEVELLSDPTGEAGRRFGCDRGFRPDDNNLNPYVKLTVVGLGFGPPWQTLPPVLAGYFGSPDGKRDWIEAAMRQNELNGRTPAALTLGADGAVLANKFDDLPLDWGVRPFELATLRLQNLKDVQLAHYGELKPADDRCLTQLGGCAVVGPGGSPLFSWVDRGLCDVADFEALLAALEVSL
;
A
#
# COMPACT_ATOMS: atom_id res chain seq x y z
N MET A 1 26.52 -51.51 19.58
CA MET A 1 26.73 -50.38 18.65
C MET A 1 25.82 -49.23 19.08
N LEU A 2 26.41 -48.27 19.77
CA LEU A 2 25.76 -47.10 20.35
C LEU A 2 25.52 -46.05 19.24
N ARG A 3 24.28 -45.63 18.99
CA ARG A 3 23.99 -44.40 18.23
C ARG A 3 23.21 -43.44 19.12
N LEU A 4 23.96 -42.44 19.56
CA LEU A 4 23.60 -41.21 20.27
C LEU A 4 22.70 -40.30 19.43
N LEU A 5 21.82 -39.56 20.14
CA LEU A 5 21.42 -38.13 19.99
C LEU A 5 20.76 -37.72 18.65
N LEU A 6 19.71 -36.89 18.55
CA LEU A 6 19.12 -35.84 19.37
C LEU A 6 17.75 -35.50 18.72
N PRO A 7 16.65 -35.15 19.43
CA PRO A 7 15.53 -34.50 18.79
C PRO A 7 15.87 -33.01 18.62
N LEU A 8 15.99 -32.53 17.38
CA LEU A 8 16.00 -31.09 17.14
C LEU A 8 14.61 -30.55 17.48
N LEU A 9 14.52 -29.84 18.61
CA LEU A 9 13.44 -28.92 18.92
C LEU A 9 13.32 -27.93 17.75
N ALA A 10 12.26 -28.07 16.96
CA ALA A 10 11.80 -27.02 16.06
C ALA A 10 11.26 -25.88 16.94
N VAL A 11 12.14 -24.98 17.35
CA VAL A 11 11.74 -23.66 17.84
C VAL A 11 11.12 -22.95 16.65
N SER A 12 9.80 -22.74 16.69
CA SER A 12 9.11 -21.82 15.80
C SER A 12 9.70 -20.43 16.02
N ALA A 13 10.61 -20.01 15.15
CA ALA A 13 11.06 -18.64 15.10
C ALA A 13 9.87 -17.78 14.66
N GLY A 14 9.23 -17.12 15.63
CA GLY A 14 8.28 -16.04 15.37
C GLY A 14 8.91 -15.01 14.44
N ALA A 15 8.09 -14.52 13.52
CA ALA A 15 8.48 -13.65 12.43
C ALA A 15 9.34 -12.46 12.90
N LEU A 16 10.63 -12.47 12.55
CA LEU A 16 11.46 -11.29 12.59
C LEU A 16 11.40 -10.62 11.21
N VAL A 17 10.33 -9.86 10.95
CA VAL A 17 10.28 -8.97 9.78
C VAL A 17 10.99 -7.68 10.16
N VAL A 18 12.26 -7.57 9.78
CA VAL A 18 13.02 -6.34 9.92
C VAL A 18 13.92 -6.15 8.69
N PRO A 19 13.80 -4.99 8.02
CA PRO A 19 14.96 -4.12 7.88
C PRO A 19 14.71 -2.79 8.61
N LEU A 20 15.41 -2.61 9.74
CA LEU A 20 15.46 -1.44 10.62
C LEU A 20 16.17 -0.27 9.90
N LYS A 21 15.60 0.24 8.80
CA LYS A 21 15.99 1.55 8.26
C LYS A 21 15.04 2.67 8.71
N ALA A 22 13.86 2.34 9.21
CA ALA A 22 12.92 3.24 9.86
C ALA A 22 12.76 2.87 11.36
N ALA A 23 13.86 2.93 12.12
CA ALA A 23 13.92 2.34 13.47
C ALA A 23 12.94 2.94 14.51
N ASP A 24 12.34 4.09 14.19
CA ASP A 24 11.39 4.80 15.04
C ASP A 24 10.51 5.71 14.16
N PRO A 25 9.31 5.26 13.74
CA PRO A 25 8.42 6.03 12.88
C PRO A 25 8.10 7.42 13.41
N ALA A 26 7.87 7.54 14.73
CA ALA A 26 7.53 8.80 15.38
C ALA A 26 8.70 9.79 15.28
N LYS A 27 9.92 9.32 15.55
CA LYS A 27 11.14 10.13 15.43
C LYS A 27 11.46 10.48 13.98
N SER A 28 11.33 9.54 13.05
CA SER A 28 11.61 9.77 11.62
C SER A 28 10.69 10.84 11.03
N LEU A 29 9.44 10.90 11.49
CA LEU A 29 8.43 11.84 11.01
C LEU A 29 8.31 13.10 11.89
N ALA A 30 9.18 13.28 12.87
CA ALA A 30 9.16 14.46 13.74
C ALA A 30 9.27 15.76 12.93
N GLY A 31 8.35 16.70 13.17
CA GLY A 31 8.30 17.97 12.46
C GLY A 31 7.73 17.87 11.05
N GLN A 32 7.22 16.71 10.61
CA GLN A 32 6.53 16.56 9.34
C GLN A 32 5.09 17.03 9.47
N ARG A 33 4.89 18.33 9.24
CA ARG A 33 3.58 18.96 9.25
C ARG A 33 2.94 18.85 7.87
N LEU A 34 1.93 17.99 7.75
CA LEU A 34 1.23 17.72 6.49
C LEU A 34 -0.18 18.30 6.51
N GLU A 35 -0.66 18.75 5.36
CA GLU A 35 -2.01 19.28 5.24
C GLU A 35 -3.05 18.16 5.14
N LEU A 36 -4.20 18.35 5.79
CA LEU A 36 -5.35 17.47 5.58
C LEU A 36 -5.91 17.69 4.17
N ALA A 37 -6.24 16.62 3.47
CA ALA A 37 -6.75 16.70 2.09
C ALA A 37 -8.11 17.41 1.99
N ASN A 38 -8.85 17.49 3.09
CA ASN A 38 -10.11 18.24 3.21
C ASN A 38 -9.92 19.75 3.44
N GLY A 39 -8.68 20.24 3.56
CA GLY A 39 -8.38 21.66 3.77
C GLY A 39 -8.61 22.19 5.19
N LEU A 40 -8.98 21.33 6.15
CA LEU A 40 -9.35 21.74 7.51
C LEU A 40 -8.15 21.99 8.44
N GLY A 41 -6.92 21.94 7.93
CA GLY A 41 -5.72 22.28 8.69
C GLY A 41 -4.53 21.40 8.35
N SER A 42 -3.59 21.33 9.28
CA SER A 42 -2.37 20.52 9.15
C SER A 42 -2.00 19.86 10.47
N LEU A 43 -1.38 18.69 10.36
CA LEU A 43 -1.03 17.79 11.44
C LEU A 43 0.46 17.48 11.43
N ASP A 44 1.11 17.47 12.59
CA ASP A 44 2.47 16.92 12.72
C ASP A 44 2.39 15.40 12.91
N VAL A 45 2.78 14.66 11.88
CA VAL A 45 2.65 13.20 11.87
C VAL A 45 3.52 12.56 12.94
N GLY A 46 4.75 13.05 13.13
CA GLY A 46 5.65 12.53 14.15
C GLY A 46 5.14 12.77 15.57
N GLU A 47 4.60 13.97 15.85
CA GLU A 47 3.97 14.29 17.14
C GLU A 47 2.78 13.39 17.43
N ILE A 48 1.91 13.15 16.43
CA ILE A 48 0.75 12.25 16.57
C ILE A 48 1.21 10.83 16.92
N LEU A 49 2.18 10.31 16.17
CA LEU A 49 2.71 8.97 16.42
C LEU A 49 3.38 8.88 17.79
N GLN A 50 4.08 9.92 18.23
CA GLN A 50 4.78 9.95 19.52
C GLN A 50 3.82 10.00 20.72
N THR A 51 2.69 10.69 20.57
CA THR A 51 1.76 11.00 21.68
C THR A 51 0.51 10.12 21.72
N THR A 52 0.33 9.24 20.72
CA THR A 52 -0.80 8.32 20.68
C THR A 52 -0.92 7.49 21.95
N GLN A 53 -2.16 7.26 22.38
CA GLN A 53 -2.50 6.40 23.53
C GLN A 53 -3.00 5.01 23.09
N SER A 54 -3.13 4.79 21.78
CA SER A 54 -3.55 3.53 21.18
C SER A 54 -2.77 3.24 19.90
N LYS A 55 -3.09 2.14 19.21
CA LYS A 55 -2.37 1.80 17.98
C LYS A 55 -2.78 2.77 16.87
N THR A 56 -1.80 3.39 16.23
CA THR A 56 -1.99 4.30 15.09
C THR A 56 -1.26 3.74 13.87
N LEU A 57 -1.99 3.56 12.78
CA LEU A 57 -1.45 3.22 11.46
C LEU A 57 -1.17 4.49 10.68
N VAL A 58 0.02 4.57 10.09
CA VAL A 58 0.36 5.54 9.05
C VAL A 58 0.80 4.80 7.80
N VAL A 59 0.17 5.11 6.67
CA VAL A 59 0.62 4.70 5.34
C VAL A 59 1.25 5.92 4.68
N LEU A 60 2.49 5.77 4.22
CA LEU A 60 3.20 6.74 3.40
C LEU A 60 3.05 6.30 1.95
N GLY A 61 1.97 6.72 1.31
CA GLY A 61 1.67 6.38 -0.07
C GLY A 61 2.61 7.05 -1.07
N THR A 62 2.49 6.61 -2.32
CA THR A 62 3.15 7.22 -3.48
C THR A 62 2.27 8.33 -4.07
N HIS A 63 2.58 8.80 -5.29
CA HIS A 63 1.76 9.85 -5.92
C HIS A 63 0.37 9.33 -6.31
N ALA A 64 -0.60 10.23 -6.46
CA ALA A 64 -2.01 9.85 -6.61
C ALA A 64 -2.37 9.10 -7.90
N ALA A 65 -1.45 9.03 -8.87
CA ALA A 65 -1.60 8.29 -10.13
C ALA A 65 -0.77 6.99 -10.16
N ASP A 66 -0.19 6.57 -9.04
CA ASP A 66 0.68 5.39 -8.96
C ASP A 66 -0.08 4.12 -8.54
N PHE A 67 0.49 2.94 -8.86
CA PHE A 67 -0.07 1.65 -8.50
C PHE A 67 -0.10 1.43 -6.99
N ASN A 68 0.97 1.79 -6.27
CA ASN A 68 1.06 1.53 -4.83
C ASN A 68 0.02 2.37 -4.07
N ALA A 69 -0.17 3.64 -4.44
CA ALA A 69 -1.20 4.49 -3.84
C ALA A 69 -2.61 3.89 -4.02
N CYS A 70 -2.92 3.38 -5.22
CA CYS A 70 -4.22 2.73 -5.48
C CYS A 70 -4.40 1.48 -4.62
N GLU A 71 -3.39 0.60 -4.58
CA GLU A 71 -3.45 -0.64 -3.81
C GLU A 71 -3.52 -0.40 -2.31
N TYR A 72 -2.75 0.57 -1.78
CA TYR A 72 -2.83 0.94 -0.37
C TYR A 72 -4.23 1.41 0.01
N MET A 73 -4.87 2.28 -0.78
CA MET A 73 -6.23 2.73 -0.51
C MET A 73 -7.27 1.61 -0.60
N GLN A 74 -7.15 0.73 -1.60
CA GLN A 74 -8.05 -0.43 -1.75
C GLN A 74 -7.89 -1.42 -0.60
N LYS A 75 -6.65 -1.70 -0.17
CA LYS A 75 -6.36 -2.52 1.01
C LYS A 75 -6.86 -1.87 2.29
N LEU A 76 -6.59 -0.57 2.50
CA LEU A 76 -7.10 0.17 3.65
C LEU A 76 -8.62 0.05 3.75
N ARG A 77 -9.36 0.32 2.68
CA ARG A 77 -10.82 0.18 2.64
C ARG A 77 -11.29 -1.23 3.03
N PHE A 78 -10.62 -2.27 2.55
CA PHE A 78 -10.97 -3.67 2.84
C PHE A 78 -10.62 -4.08 4.28
N TYR A 79 -9.41 -3.75 4.75
CA TYR A 79 -8.88 -4.21 6.02
C TYR A 79 -9.24 -3.31 7.20
N LEU A 80 -9.79 -2.11 6.98
CA LEU A 80 -10.11 -1.15 8.04
C LEU A 80 -10.93 -1.75 9.20
N PRO A 81 -11.98 -2.57 8.97
CA PRO A 81 -12.72 -3.20 10.07
C PRO A 81 -11.85 -4.16 10.91
N ARG A 82 -10.94 -4.91 10.26
CA ARG A 82 -10.03 -5.85 10.93
C ARG A 82 -8.92 -5.11 11.69
N LEU A 83 -8.42 -4.00 11.13
CA LEU A 83 -7.46 -3.12 11.80
C LEU A 83 -8.06 -2.53 13.08
N LYS A 84 -9.31 -2.06 13.02
CA LYS A 84 -10.03 -1.58 14.21
C LYS A 84 -10.24 -2.69 15.24
N ALA A 85 -10.64 -3.88 14.81
CA ALA A 85 -10.76 -5.03 15.70
C ALA A 85 -9.43 -5.43 16.37
N ALA A 86 -8.29 -5.18 15.70
CA ALA A 86 -6.94 -5.37 16.24
C ALA A 86 -6.44 -4.20 17.13
N GLY A 87 -7.29 -3.19 17.37
CA GLY A 87 -7.01 -2.04 18.24
C GLY A 87 -6.33 -0.86 17.56
N VAL A 88 -6.34 -0.78 16.22
CA VAL A 88 -5.92 0.41 15.47
C VAL A 88 -7.07 1.42 15.46
N ASP A 89 -6.98 2.44 16.32
CA ASP A 89 -8.04 3.44 16.48
C ASP A 89 -7.91 4.60 15.49
N ARG A 90 -6.68 4.85 15.02
CA ARG A 90 -6.37 5.95 14.10
C ARG A 90 -5.62 5.42 12.88
N CYS A 91 -6.07 5.82 11.71
CA CYS A 91 -5.47 5.45 10.44
C CYS A 91 -5.24 6.69 9.58
N MET A 92 -3.99 6.91 9.19
CA MET A 92 -3.60 8.02 8.32
C MET A 92 -3.04 7.49 7.00
N MET A 93 -3.41 8.13 5.88
CA MET A 93 -2.86 7.88 4.55
C MET A 93 -2.24 9.17 4.03
N VAL A 94 -0.92 9.17 3.82
CA VAL A 94 -0.20 10.26 3.16
C VAL A 94 -0.15 9.98 1.67
N VAL A 95 -0.46 10.99 0.85
CA VAL A 95 -0.34 10.92 -0.62
C VAL A 95 0.71 11.92 -1.07
N ASN A 96 1.63 11.47 -1.94
CA ASN A 96 2.64 12.35 -2.54
C ASN A 96 1.99 13.24 -3.62
N GLY A 97 1.30 14.29 -3.18
CA GLY A 97 0.54 15.20 -4.02
C GLY A 97 -0.16 16.27 -3.20
N GLU A 98 -0.74 17.25 -3.89
CA GLU A 98 -1.60 18.31 -3.37
C GLU A 98 -2.93 17.74 -2.84
N GLN A 99 -3.60 18.51 -1.97
CA GLN A 99 -4.88 18.14 -1.36
C GLN A 99 -5.92 17.68 -2.40
N LYS A 100 -6.01 18.38 -3.55
CA LYS A 100 -6.94 18.02 -4.63
C LYS A 100 -6.63 16.66 -5.27
N GLN A 101 -5.36 16.30 -5.40
CA GLN A 101 -4.92 15.01 -5.95
C GLN A 101 -5.26 13.88 -4.99
N ALA A 102 -4.95 14.08 -3.70
CA ALA A 102 -5.29 13.14 -2.64
C ALA A 102 -6.80 12.90 -2.57
N SER A 103 -7.59 13.98 -2.45
CA SER A 103 -9.06 13.90 -2.37
C SER A 103 -9.68 13.29 -3.62
N LYS A 104 -9.14 13.59 -4.81
CA LYS A 104 -9.62 12.97 -6.06
C LYS A 104 -9.39 11.45 -6.06
N LEU A 105 -8.20 10.99 -5.69
CA LEU A 105 -7.91 9.55 -5.62
C LEU A 105 -8.80 8.85 -4.59
N ALA A 106 -8.95 9.44 -3.40
CA ALA A 106 -9.80 8.90 -2.35
C ALA A 106 -11.27 8.77 -2.80
N ALA A 107 -11.79 9.78 -3.51
CA ALA A 107 -13.13 9.72 -4.09
C ALA A 107 -13.26 8.64 -5.18
N LEU A 108 -12.26 8.46 -6.05
CA LEU A 108 -12.28 7.41 -7.07
C LEU A 108 -12.22 6.00 -6.44
N LEU A 109 -11.56 5.87 -5.29
CA LEU A 109 -11.38 4.59 -4.62
C LEU A 109 -12.30 4.42 -3.41
N ASP A 110 -13.37 5.20 -3.29
CA ASP A 110 -14.35 5.12 -2.20
C ASP A 110 -13.67 4.92 -0.83
N LEU A 111 -12.60 5.69 -0.57
CA LEU A 111 -11.84 5.57 0.66
C LEU A 111 -12.73 6.03 1.83
N PRO A 112 -12.84 5.25 2.93
CA PRO A 112 -13.66 5.64 4.06
C PRO A 112 -13.18 6.96 4.70
N ASP A 113 -14.11 7.84 5.08
CA ASP A 113 -13.83 9.14 5.74
C ASP A 113 -13.07 8.99 7.08
N GLU A 114 -13.10 7.78 7.63
CA GLU A 114 -12.41 7.38 8.85
C GLU A 114 -10.89 7.28 8.67
N VAL A 115 -10.41 7.20 7.41
CA VAL A 115 -8.99 7.28 7.07
C VAL A 115 -8.62 8.75 6.88
N GLU A 116 -7.78 9.27 7.77
CA GLU A 116 -7.29 10.64 7.69
C GLU A 116 -6.32 10.78 6.51
N LEU A 117 -6.77 11.52 5.50
CA LEU A 117 -6.00 11.71 4.28
C LEU A 117 -5.13 12.96 4.38
N LEU A 118 -3.82 12.79 4.17
CA LEU A 118 -2.80 13.80 4.27
C LEU A 118 -2.13 14.03 2.92
N SER A 119 -1.79 15.29 2.65
CA SER A 119 -1.13 15.75 1.43
C SER A 119 0.33 16.07 1.71
N ASP A 120 1.23 15.43 0.97
CA ASP A 120 2.66 15.76 0.93
C ASP A 120 3.11 15.98 -0.53
N PRO A 121 2.92 17.20 -1.08
CA PRO A 121 3.30 17.48 -2.47
C PRO A 121 4.78 17.22 -2.78
N THR A 122 5.64 17.23 -1.75
CA THR A 122 7.09 17.09 -1.89
C THR A 122 7.60 15.66 -1.73
N GLY A 123 6.79 14.77 -1.15
CA GLY A 123 7.16 13.40 -0.76
C GLY A 123 8.21 13.31 0.35
N GLU A 124 8.45 14.39 1.11
CA GLU A 124 9.51 14.44 2.11
C GLU A 124 9.24 13.54 3.32
N ALA A 125 7.97 13.36 3.71
CA ALA A 125 7.61 12.47 4.81
C ALA A 125 8.05 11.03 4.54
N GLY A 126 7.75 10.53 3.33
CA GLY A 126 8.20 9.23 2.85
C GLY A 126 9.73 9.09 2.87
N ARG A 127 10.45 10.10 2.39
CA ARG A 127 11.93 10.08 2.33
C ARG A 127 12.56 10.05 3.72
N ARG A 128 12.03 10.84 4.65
CA ARG A 128 12.51 10.85 6.05
C ARG A 128 12.22 9.55 6.77
N PHE A 129 11.10 8.92 6.46
CA PHE A 129 10.80 7.58 6.94
C PHE A 129 11.76 6.52 6.37
N GLY A 130 12.35 6.77 5.21
CA GLY A 130 13.32 5.88 4.55
C GLY A 130 12.79 5.20 3.29
N CYS A 131 11.67 5.68 2.74
CA CYS A 131 11.16 5.21 1.46
C CYS A 131 12.13 5.53 0.32
N ASP A 132 12.24 4.61 -0.64
CA ASP A 132 13.15 4.76 -1.77
C ASP A 132 12.75 5.97 -2.64
N ARG A 133 13.73 6.76 -3.05
CA ARG A 133 13.52 7.98 -3.84
C ARG A 133 13.28 7.68 -5.33
N GLY A 134 13.47 6.44 -5.76
CA GLY A 134 13.27 5.98 -7.12
C GLY A 134 14.46 6.17 -8.05
N PHE A 135 14.24 5.92 -9.34
CA PHE A 135 15.26 6.02 -10.36
C PHE A 135 15.54 7.49 -10.72
N ARG A 136 16.76 7.95 -10.38
CA ARG A 136 17.29 9.29 -10.73
C ARG A 136 16.29 10.43 -10.44
N PRO A 137 15.79 10.55 -9.20
CA PRO A 137 14.73 11.50 -8.85
C PRO A 137 15.14 12.94 -9.17
N ASP A 138 16.38 13.31 -8.84
CA ASP A 138 16.89 14.69 -8.98
C ASP A 138 17.48 15.00 -10.38
N ASP A 139 17.43 14.06 -11.33
CA ASP A 139 17.91 14.34 -12.69
C ASP A 139 16.85 15.07 -13.50
N ASN A 140 16.98 16.40 -13.54
CA ASN A 140 16.10 17.28 -14.31
C ASN A 140 16.34 17.22 -15.83
N ASN A 141 17.44 16.60 -16.28
CA ASN A 141 17.72 16.41 -17.71
C ASN A 141 17.04 15.17 -18.29
N LEU A 142 16.58 14.25 -17.42
CA LEU A 142 15.92 13.03 -17.84
C LEU A 142 14.40 13.21 -17.84
N ASN A 143 13.78 12.94 -18.98
CA ASN A 143 12.33 13.00 -19.13
C ASN A 143 11.64 12.11 -18.07
N PRO A 144 10.65 12.62 -17.31
CA PRO A 144 9.94 11.85 -16.28
C PRO A 144 9.34 10.52 -16.79
N TYR A 145 8.86 10.48 -18.03
CA TYR A 145 8.34 9.25 -18.64
C TYR A 145 9.43 8.20 -18.88
N VAL A 146 10.67 8.64 -19.14
CA VAL A 146 11.81 7.71 -19.24
C VAL A 146 12.13 7.12 -17.86
N LYS A 147 12.07 7.93 -16.79
CA LYS A 147 12.23 7.43 -15.42
C LYS A 147 11.18 6.36 -15.11
N LEU A 148 9.91 6.63 -15.38
CA LEU A 148 8.82 5.65 -15.22
C LEU A 148 9.03 4.40 -16.07
N THR A 149 9.41 4.54 -17.34
CA THR A 149 9.60 3.41 -18.25
C THR A 149 10.70 2.49 -17.73
N VAL A 150 11.81 3.05 -17.26
CA VAL A 150 12.93 2.30 -16.69
C VAL A 150 12.47 1.50 -15.46
N VAL A 151 11.81 2.16 -14.51
CA VAL A 151 11.30 1.50 -13.29
C VAL A 151 10.23 0.45 -13.61
N GLY A 152 9.30 0.75 -14.53
CA GLY A 152 8.23 -0.17 -14.95
C GLY A 152 8.74 -1.42 -15.65
N LEU A 153 9.86 -1.33 -16.36
CA LEU A 153 10.57 -2.48 -16.93
C LEU A 153 11.44 -3.23 -15.89
N GLY A 154 11.47 -2.75 -14.63
CA GLY A 154 12.30 -3.32 -13.57
C GLY A 154 13.79 -3.00 -13.68
N PHE A 155 14.16 -2.03 -14.51
CA PHE A 155 15.51 -1.51 -14.59
C PHE A 155 15.66 -0.32 -13.65
N GLY A 156 16.81 -0.19 -13.01
CA GLY A 156 17.10 0.85 -12.02
C GLY A 156 16.49 0.59 -10.65
N PRO A 157 16.99 1.24 -9.58
CA PRO A 157 16.30 1.26 -8.30
C PRO A 157 14.92 1.90 -8.46
N PRO A 158 13.87 1.33 -7.86
CA PRO A 158 13.84 0.06 -7.14
C PRO A 158 13.86 -1.18 -8.07
N TRP A 159 14.84 -2.08 -7.89
CA TRP A 159 15.02 -3.27 -8.74
C TRP A 159 13.99 -4.38 -8.52
N GLN A 160 13.15 -4.29 -7.47
CA GLN A 160 12.19 -5.34 -7.11
C GLN A 160 10.78 -5.09 -7.66
N THR A 161 10.64 -4.34 -8.75
CA THR A 161 9.33 -4.15 -9.43
C THR A 161 8.83 -5.40 -10.15
N LEU A 162 9.71 -6.17 -10.80
CA LEU A 162 9.26 -7.33 -11.61
C LEU A 162 8.61 -8.45 -10.79
N PRO A 163 9.15 -8.87 -9.63
CA PRO A 163 8.55 -9.98 -8.88
C PRO A 163 7.07 -9.72 -8.46
N PRO A 164 6.70 -8.56 -7.88
CA PRO A 164 5.31 -8.24 -7.57
C PRO A 164 4.40 -8.16 -8.80
N VAL A 165 4.92 -7.63 -9.93
CA VAL A 165 4.16 -7.58 -11.19
C VAL A 165 3.89 -8.99 -11.70
N LEU A 166 4.92 -9.85 -11.78
CA LEU A 166 4.80 -11.24 -12.22
C LEU A 166 3.90 -12.06 -11.30
N ALA A 167 3.94 -11.82 -9.97
CA ALA A 167 3.03 -12.46 -9.03
C ALA A 167 1.55 -12.19 -9.38
N GLY A 168 1.24 -11.03 -9.95
CA GLY A 168 -0.12 -10.73 -10.40
C GLY A 168 -0.56 -11.50 -11.65
N TYR A 169 0.39 -11.88 -12.52
CA TYR A 169 0.11 -12.69 -13.70
C TYR A 169 0.06 -14.18 -13.39
N PHE A 170 0.96 -14.68 -12.55
CA PHE A 170 1.04 -16.09 -12.22
C PHE A 170 0.10 -16.51 -11.09
N GLY A 171 -0.26 -15.61 -10.18
CA GLY A 171 -0.99 -15.95 -8.97
C GLY A 171 -0.06 -16.47 -7.85
N SER A 172 -0.66 -16.85 -6.72
CA SER A 172 0.04 -17.37 -5.56
C SER A 172 -0.84 -18.40 -4.81
N PRO A 173 -0.35 -19.61 -4.54
CA PRO A 173 -1.09 -20.60 -3.75
C PRO A 173 -1.55 -20.09 -2.38
N ASP A 174 -0.67 -19.37 -1.68
CA ASP A 174 -0.92 -18.88 -0.32
C ASP A 174 -1.43 -17.42 -0.28
N GLY A 175 -1.67 -16.83 -1.45
CA GLY A 175 -2.11 -15.45 -1.56
C GLY A 175 -3.51 -15.22 -0.96
N LYS A 176 -3.87 -13.96 -0.72
CA LYS A 176 -5.21 -13.59 -0.21
C LYS A 176 -6.01 -12.86 -1.29
N ARG A 177 -7.06 -13.50 -1.81
CA ARG A 177 -7.93 -12.97 -2.86
C ARG A 177 -9.00 -12.00 -2.37
N ASP A 178 -9.46 -12.08 -1.12
CA ASP A 178 -10.70 -11.40 -0.71
C ASP A 178 -10.64 -9.88 -0.91
N TRP A 179 -9.50 -9.25 -0.64
CA TRP A 179 -9.31 -7.82 -0.88
C TRP A 179 -9.28 -7.49 -2.39
N ILE A 180 -8.76 -8.40 -3.21
CA ILE A 180 -8.68 -8.26 -4.67
C ILE A 180 -10.09 -8.31 -5.25
N GLU A 181 -10.88 -9.32 -4.86
CA GLU A 181 -12.26 -9.49 -5.29
C GLU A 181 -13.13 -8.32 -4.81
N ALA A 182 -12.96 -7.85 -3.57
CA ALA A 182 -13.64 -6.67 -3.06
C ALA A 182 -13.26 -5.39 -3.83
N ALA A 183 -12.00 -5.25 -4.23
CA ALA A 183 -11.55 -4.11 -5.04
C ALA A 183 -12.08 -4.17 -6.47
N MET A 184 -12.08 -5.35 -7.11
CA MET A 184 -12.68 -5.54 -8.44
C MET A 184 -14.18 -5.27 -8.42
N ARG A 185 -14.88 -5.73 -7.37
CA ARG A 185 -16.31 -5.46 -7.16
C ARG A 185 -16.58 -3.96 -7.13
N GLN A 186 -15.82 -3.19 -6.35
CA GLN A 186 -15.96 -1.74 -6.29
C GLN A 186 -15.68 -1.08 -7.65
N ASN A 187 -14.62 -1.53 -8.34
CA ASN A 187 -14.30 -1.03 -9.67
C ASN A 187 -15.45 -1.28 -10.67
N GLU A 188 -16.01 -2.49 -10.70
CA GLU A 188 -17.09 -2.86 -11.63
C GLU A 188 -18.42 -2.17 -11.30
N LEU A 189 -18.74 -1.96 -10.02
CA LEU A 189 -19.89 -1.14 -9.60
C LEU A 189 -19.76 0.32 -10.09
N ASN A 190 -18.52 0.80 -10.20
CA ASN A 190 -18.20 2.12 -10.77
C ASN A 190 -18.02 2.09 -12.30
N GLY A 191 -18.41 1.00 -12.97
CA GLY A 191 -18.37 0.87 -14.42
C GLY A 191 -16.98 0.68 -15.02
N ARG A 192 -15.98 0.31 -14.20
CA ARG A 192 -14.60 0.09 -14.65
C ARG A 192 -14.43 -1.29 -15.29
N THR A 193 -13.39 -1.39 -16.12
CA THR A 193 -13.16 -2.51 -17.04
C THR A 193 -11.69 -2.93 -17.05
N PRO A 194 -11.38 -4.20 -17.38
CA PRO A 194 -12.31 -5.26 -17.80
C PRO A 194 -13.13 -5.81 -16.62
N ALA A 195 -14.41 -6.11 -16.86
CA ALA A 195 -15.26 -6.74 -15.86
C ALA A 195 -14.96 -8.24 -15.79
N ALA A 196 -14.49 -8.69 -14.63
CA ALA A 196 -14.14 -10.07 -14.34
C ALA A 196 -15.16 -10.74 -13.40
N LEU A 197 -16.00 -9.97 -12.72
CA LEU A 197 -17.04 -10.51 -11.84
C LEU A 197 -18.39 -10.58 -12.54
N THR A 198 -19.24 -11.46 -12.04
CA THR A 198 -20.68 -11.43 -12.27
C THR A 198 -21.32 -10.88 -11.01
N LEU A 199 -21.91 -9.70 -11.11
CA LEU A 199 -22.55 -9.03 -9.99
C LEU A 199 -24.07 -9.23 -10.01
N GLY A 200 -24.65 -9.45 -8.84
CA GLY A 200 -26.10 -9.44 -8.63
C GLY A 200 -26.69 -8.04 -8.69
N ALA A 201 -28.01 -7.94 -8.68
CA ALA A 201 -28.72 -6.65 -8.70
C ALA A 201 -28.44 -5.79 -7.45
N ASP A 202 -28.09 -6.43 -6.33
CA ASP A 202 -27.65 -5.81 -5.07
C ASP A 202 -26.14 -5.53 -5.03
N GLY A 203 -25.43 -5.81 -6.13
CA GLY A 203 -23.99 -5.70 -6.23
C GLY A 203 -23.23 -6.81 -5.53
N ALA A 204 -23.86 -7.89 -5.05
CA ALA A 204 -23.14 -9.05 -4.51
C ALA A 204 -22.34 -9.76 -5.62
N VAL A 205 -21.18 -10.34 -5.27
CA VAL A 205 -20.40 -11.14 -6.22
C VAL A 205 -21.05 -12.52 -6.33
N LEU A 206 -21.62 -12.83 -7.51
CA LEU A 206 -22.27 -14.11 -7.79
C LEU A 206 -21.28 -15.13 -8.36
N ALA A 207 -20.33 -14.66 -9.16
CA ALA A 207 -19.25 -15.47 -9.71
C ALA A 207 -18.04 -14.60 -10.01
N ASN A 208 -16.85 -15.18 -9.90
CA ASN A 208 -15.60 -14.58 -10.32
C ASN A 208 -15.02 -15.43 -11.45
N LYS A 209 -14.81 -14.86 -12.65
CA LYS A 209 -14.41 -15.63 -13.85
C LYS A 209 -13.07 -16.35 -13.69
N PHE A 210 -12.23 -15.96 -12.73
CA PHE A 210 -10.99 -16.66 -12.45
C PHE A 210 -11.23 -18.01 -11.73
N ASP A 211 -12.42 -18.26 -11.15
CA ASP A 211 -12.78 -19.55 -10.52
C ASP A 211 -12.86 -20.70 -11.54
N ASP A 212 -12.97 -20.38 -12.84
CA ASP A 212 -12.98 -21.39 -13.92
C ASP A 212 -11.58 -21.94 -14.21
N LEU A 213 -10.51 -21.37 -13.63
CA LEU A 213 -9.15 -21.88 -13.78
C LEU A 213 -8.97 -23.16 -12.94
N PRO A 214 -8.25 -24.19 -13.45
CA PRO A 214 -8.06 -25.46 -12.75
C PRO A 214 -7.00 -25.38 -11.64
N LEU A 215 -6.94 -24.27 -10.90
CA LEU A 215 -5.96 -23.99 -9.85
C LEU A 215 -6.68 -23.46 -8.59
N ASP A 216 -6.68 -24.26 -7.52
CA ASP A 216 -7.20 -23.87 -6.21
C ASP A 216 -6.15 -23.06 -5.43
N TRP A 217 -5.86 -21.85 -5.93
CA TRP A 217 -4.86 -20.95 -5.37
C TRP A 217 -5.51 -19.77 -4.67
N GLY A 218 -4.90 -19.33 -3.57
CA GLY A 218 -5.36 -18.20 -2.78
C GLY A 218 -5.40 -16.88 -3.56
N VAL A 219 -4.50 -16.67 -4.52
CA VAL A 219 -4.64 -15.68 -5.60
C VAL A 219 -4.47 -16.39 -6.94
N ARG A 220 -5.46 -16.24 -7.82
CA ARG A 220 -5.47 -16.95 -9.11
C ARG A 220 -4.63 -16.22 -10.16
N PRO A 221 -4.10 -16.95 -11.17
CA PRO A 221 -3.44 -16.33 -12.29
C PRO A 221 -4.29 -15.22 -12.93
N PHE A 222 -3.63 -14.13 -13.31
CA PHE A 222 -4.22 -12.93 -13.92
C PHE A 222 -5.22 -12.14 -13.09
N GLU A 223 -5.65 -12.62 -11.92
CA GLU A 223 -6.68 -11.95 -11.12
C GLU A 223 -6.19 -10.59 -10.60
N LEU A 224 -5.05 -10.57 -9.91
CA LEU A 224 -4.45 -9.33 -9.43
C LEU A 224 -3.98 -8.42 -10.59
N ALA A 225 -3.46 -8.99 -11.67
CA ALA A 225 -3.11 -8.22 -12.86
C ALA A 225 -4.34 -7.54 -13.48
N THR A 226 -5.50 -8.18 -13.42
CA THR A 226 -6.76 -7.63 -13.92
C THR A 226 -7.25 -6.46 -13.07
N LEU A 227 -7.19 -6.58 -11.73
CA LEU A 227 -7.46 -5.45 -10.84
C LEU A 227 -6.52 -4.26 -11.14
N ARG A 228 -5.22 -4.52 -11.29
CA ARG A 228 -4.23 -3.49 -11.63
C ARG A 228 -4.52 -2.85 -12.98
N LEU A 229 -4.98 -3.63 -13.96
CA LEU A 229 -5.37 -3.10 -15.26
C LEU A 229 -6.62 -2.20 -15.18
N GLN A 230 -7.61 -2.56 -14.37
CA GLN A 230 -8.78 -1.70 -14.09
C GLN A 230 -8.35 -0.36 -13.49
N ASN A 231 -7.47 -0.40 -12.48
CA ASN A 231 -6.93 0.81 -11.86
C ASN A 231 -6.12 1.65 -12.86
N LEU A 232 -5.25 1.02 -13.66
CA LEU A 232 -4.45 1.71 -14.65
C LEU A 232 -5.32 2.44 -15.66
N LYS A 233 -6.27 1.74 -16.26
CA LYS A 233 -7.10 2.29 -17.34
C LYS A 233 -8.05 3.36 -16.81
N ASP A 234 -8.85 3.03 -15.81
CA ASP A 234 -10.05 3.80 -15.47
C ASP A 234 -9.86 4.70 -14.23
N VAL A 235 -8.71 4.62 -13.55
CA VAL A 235 -8.32 5.56 -12.48
C VAL A 235 -7.12 6.39 -12.94
N GLN A 236 -5.97 5.75 -13.17
CA GLN A 236 -4.70 6.44 -13.37
C GLN A 236 -4.65 7.18 -14.71
N LEU A 237 -4.91 6.50 -15.82
CA LEU A 237 -4.85 7.09 -17.17
C LEU A 237 -6.05 8.02 -17.43
N ALA A 238 -7.26 7.60 -17.04
CA ALA A 238 -8.48 8.41 -17.20
C ALA A 238 -8.41 9.76 -16.46
N HIS A 239 -7.71 9.82 -15.33
CA HIS A 239 -7.60 11.02 -14.49
C HIS A 239 -6.16 11.54 -14.33
N TYR A 240 -5.23 11.16 -15.21
CA TYR A 240 -3.81 11.46 -15.05
C TYR A 240 -3.53 12.95 -14.85
N GLY A 241 -4.23 13.83 -15.58
CA GLY A 241 -4.09 15.28 -15.43
C GLY A 241 -4.44 15.81 -14.04
N GLU A 242 -5.40 15.16 -13.37
CA GLU A 242 -5.85 15.52 -12.01
C GLU A 242 -5.02 14.83 -10.93
N LEU A 243 -4.35 13.71 -11.25
CA LEU A 243 -3.66 12.83 -10.29
C LEU A 243 -2.13 12.85 -10.36
N LYS A 244 -1.53 13.34 -11.45
CA LYS A 244 -0.07 13.42 -11.58
C LYS A 244 0.54 14.26 -10.44
N PRO A 245 1.73 13.92 -9.94
CA PRO A 245 2.35 14.68 -8.85
C PRO A 245 2.69 16.11 -9.31
N ALA A 246 2.71 17.03 -8.35
CA ALA A 246 3.20 18.39 -8.57
C ALA A 246 4.74 18.46 -8.62
N ASP A 247 5.41 17.55 -7.92
CA ASP A 247 6.87 17.41 -7.88
C ASP A 247 7.30 16.15 -8.65
N ASP A 248 8.09 16.33 -9.71
CA ASP A 248 8.57 15.22 -10.56
C ASP A 248 9.44 14.22 -9.79
N ARG A 249 10.03 14.61 -8.65
CA ARG A 249 10.79 13.70 -7.78
C ARG A 249 9.90 12.64 -7.14
N CYS A 250 8.59 12.85 -7.10
CA CYS A 250 7.63 11.90 -6.57
C CYS A 250 7.20 10.82 -7.59
N LEU A 251 7.53 10.96 -8.89
CA LEU A 251 7.08 10.01 -9.93
C LEU A 251 7.55 8.58 -9.69
N THR A 252 8.78 8.40 -9.24
CA THR A 252 9.38 7.07 -9.02
C THR A 252 9.62 6.77 -7.55
N GLN A 253 9.22 7.69 -6.68
CA GLN A 253 9.34 7.53 -5.24
C GLN A 253 8.38 6.43 -4.77
N LEU A 254 8.90 5.54 -3.93
CA LEU A 254 8.14 4.46 -3.31
C LEU A 254 7.49 4.87 -1.99
N GLY A 255 6.60 4.01 -1.50
CA GLY A 255 5.89 4.20 -0.25
C GLY A 255 6.40 3.31 0.88
N GLY A 256 5.59 3.25 1.93
CA GLY A 256 5.78 2.40 3.08
C GLY A 256 4.61 2.51 4.04
N CYS A 257 4.66 1.81 5.16
CA CYS A 257 3.70 1.98 6.24
C CYS A 257 4.31 1.59 7.59
N ALA A 258 3.69 2.08 8.66
CA ALA A 258 4.04 1.69 10.02
C ALA A 258 2.80 1.67 10.91
N VAL A 259 2.85 0.82 11.93
CA VAL A 259 1.93 0.89 13.08
C VAL A 259 2.76 1.16 14.31
N VAL A 260 2.35 2.17 15.09
CA VAL A 260 2.91 2.45 16.41
C VAL A 260 1.87 2.19 17.49
N GLY A 261 2.28 1.71 18.65
CA GLY A 261 1.48 1.59 19.85
C GLY A 261 1.59 2.85 20.73
N PRO A 262 1.05 2.80 21.95
CA PRO A 262 1.09 3.91 22.89
C PRO A 262 2.52 4.45 23.09
N GLY A 263 2.66 5.77 23.11
CA GLY A 263 3.95 6.44 23.27
C GLY A 263 4.90 6.30 22.08
N GLY A 264 4.40 5.94 20.89
CA GLY A 264 5.19 5.83 19.66
C GLY A 264 5.99 4.54 19.52
N SER A 265 5.70 3.52 20.32
CA SER A 265 6.40 2.23 20.23
C SER A 265 6.14 1.55 18.87
N PRO A 266 7.17 1.24 18.05
CA PRO A 266 6.96 0.63 16.75
C PRO A 266 6.46 -0.83 16.91
N LEU A 267 5.32 -1.14 16.31
CA LEU A 267 4.72 -2.48 16.28
C LEU A 267 4.88 -3.15 14.92
N PHE A 268 4.86 -2.36 13.85
CA PHE A 268 5.06 -2.80 12.47
C PHE A 268 5.72 -1.70 11.64
N SER A 269 6.60 -2.07 10.71
CA SER A 269 7.23 -1.13 9.78
C SER A 269 7.58 -1.81 8.47
N TRP A 270 7.24 -1.15 7.36
CA TRP A 270 7.48 -1.62 6.00
C TRP A 270 7.88 -0.46 5.10
N VAL A 271 8.84 -0.72 4.22
CA VAL A 271 9.19 0.15 3.10
C VAL A 271 9.02 -0.66 1.83
N ASP A 272 8.27 -0.12 0.87
CA ASP A 272 8.05 -0.75 -0.42
C ASP A 272 9.40 -0.96 -1.12
N ARG A 273 9.55 -2.09 -1.82
CA ARG A 273 10.81 -2.44 -2.49
C ARG A 273 10.74 -2.33 -4.01
N GLY A 274 9.56 -2.02 -4.54
CA GLY A 274 9.26 -1.85 -5.97
C GLY A 274 7.87 -1.30 -6.21
N LEU A 275 7.56 -1.02 -7.48
CA LEU A 275 6.17 -0.83 -7.88
C LEU A 275 5.41 -2.13 -7.62
N CYS A 276 4.14 -2.00 -7.25
CA CYS A 276 3.25 -3.11 -6.89
C CYS A 276 3.68 -3.92 -5.64
N ASP A 277 4.67 -3.45 -4.88
CA ASP A 277 5.19 -4.07 -3.63
C ASP A 277 4.71 -3.32 -2.38
N VAL A 278 3.40 -3.26 -2.18
CA VAL A 278 2.82 -2.66 -0.96
C VAL A 278 2.86 -3.65 0.19
N ALA A 279 2.80 -3.15 1.43
CA ALA A 279 2.76 -3.98 2.61
C ALA A 279 1.69 -5.08 2.55
N ASP A 280 2.02 -6.24 3.10
CA ASP A 280 1.05 -7.30 3.34
C ASP A 280 0.26 -6.99 4.61
N PHE A 281 -1.03 -6.70 4.45
CA PHE A 281 -1.92 -6.33 5.55
C PHE A 281 -2.26 -7.52 6.45
N GLU A 282 -2.15 -8.77 5.96
CA GLU A 282 -2.27 -9.92 6.85
C GLU A 282 -1.05 -10.06 7.75
N ALA A 283 0.15 -9.89 7.20
CA ALA A 283 1.38 -9.88 8.00
C ALA A 283 1.37 -8.73 9.02
N LEU A 284 0.85 -7.56 8.61
CA LEU A 284 0.62 -6.44 9.52
C LEU A 284 -0.33 -6.84 10.65
N LEU A 285 -1.53 -7.38 10.34
CA LEU A 285 -2.50 -7.79 11.35
C LEU A 285 -1.92 -8.83 12.31
N ALA A 286 -1.21 -9.84 11.80
CA ALA A 286 -0.54 -10.85 12.61
C ALA A 286 0.49 -10.24 13.58
N ALA A 287 1.24 -9.22 13.15
CA ALA A 287 2.19 -8.52 14.02
C ALA A 287 1.48 -7.75 15.17
N LEU A 288 0.26 -7.26 14.93
CA LEU A 288 -0.52 -6.55 15.94
C LEU A 288 -1.16 -7.46 17.00
N GLU A 289 -1.41 -8.73 16.66
CA GLU A 289 -1.94 -9.74 17.58
C GLU A 289 -0.89 -10.24 18.56
N VAL A 290 0.37 -10.37 18.14
CA VAL A 290 1.51 -10.78 18.99
C VAL A 290 1.89 -9.68 20.00
N SER A 291 1.43 -8.45 19.78
CA SER A 291 1.75 -7.28 20.60
C SER A 291 0.71 -6.96 21.69
N LEU A 292 -0.29 -7.82 21.88
CA LEU A 292 -1.29 -7.76 22.98
C LEU A 292 -0.80 -8.55 24.19
#